data_AF-A0A355DBK0-F1
#
_entry.id   AF-A0A355DBK0-F1
#
_cell.length_a   1.000
_cell.length_b   1.000
_cell.length_c   1.000
_cell.angle_alpha   90.00
_cell.angle_beta   90.00
_cell.angle_gamma   90.00
#
_symmetry.space_group_name_H-M   'P 1'
#
loop_
_entity.id
_entity.type
_entity.pdbx_description
1 polymer ?
#
loop_
_entity_poly.entity_id
_entity_poly.type
_entity_poly.pdbx_seq_one_letter_code
_entity_poly.pdbx_strand_id
1 'polypeptide(L)'
;MPYPDLPDDFNTEHRSVWVDIDPGLFDPEVGHRAYHEYLDELEHADRCGFDGICVNEHHANAYGLMPSPNLMASVLARSTDDAAIVVMGDSLALYNPPIRVAEEIAMLDCLSGGRVIAGFPVGTPMDTCFAYGMNPLTLRERYHEAHDLIVRAWTSDEPFAFDGTYTRLRYVNPWPRPVQVPHPPIWIPGGGSVETWEWCADMDYVYSYLSYFGYKAGKGTMDGFWRRMADLGHEPNPFQAGFIQFVGVADSEVEARRIYRAPAEY
;
A
#
# COMPACT_ATOMS: atom_id res chain seq x y z
N MET A 1 4.70 -8.97 -4.01
CA MET A 1 5.65 -10.08 -3.92
C MET A 1 4.95 -11.35 -3.40
N PRO A 2 4.26 -12.09 -4.27
CA PRO A 2 3.69 -13.40 -3.92
C PRO A 2 4.78 -14.45 -3.73
N TYR A 3 4.50 -15.51 -2.98
CA TYR A 3 5.38 -16.68 -2.87
C TYR A 3 5.35 -17.46 -4.19
N PRO A 4 6.52 -17.72 -4.82
CA PRO A 4 6.55 -18.22 -6.19
C PRO A 4 6.44 -19.75 -6.31
N ASP A 5 6.57 -20.51 -5.23
CA ASP A 5 6.79 -21.97 -5.28
C ASP A 5 5.73 -22.76 -4.50
N LEU A 6 4.45 -22.41 -4.69
CA LEU A 6 3.36 -23.22 -4.18
C LEU A 6 3.21 -24.51 -5.00
N PRO A 7 2.78 -25.64 -4.37
CA PRO A 7 2.54 -26.89 -5.09
C PRO A 7 1.57 -26.73 -6.27
N ASP A 8 1.77 -27.50 -7.35
CA ASP A 8 0.90 -27.48 -8.53
C ASP A 8 -0.56 -27.82 -8.21
N ASP A 9 -0.79 -28.65 -7.19
CA ASP A 9 -2.09 -29.05 -6.67
C ASP A 9 -2.64 -28.13 -5.56
N PHE A 10 -2.00 -26.98 -5.32
CA PHE A 10 -2.41 -26.06 -4.26
C PHE A 10 -3.89 -25.68 -4.33
N ASN A 11 -4.38 -25.37 -5.54
CA ASN A 11 -5.76 -24.95 -5.76
C ASN A 11 -6.81 -26.06 -5.53
N THR A 12 -6.38 -27.33 -5.43
CA THR A 12 -7.27 -28.47 -5.14
C THR A 12 -7.14 -28.98 -3.71
N GLU A 13 -5.94 -28.92 -3.13
CA GLU A 13 -5.65 -29.48 -1.80
C GLU A 13 -5.70 -28.43 -0.68
N HIS A 14 -5.64 -27.13 -1.01
CA HIS A 14 -5.67 -26.04 -0.04
C HIS A 14 -6.87 -25.11 -0.26
N ARG A 15 -7.42 -24.59 0.84
CA ARG A 15 -8.63 -23.77 0.81
C ARG A 15 -8.35 -22.31 0.41
N SER A 16 -7.25 -21.73 0.87
CA SER A 16 -6.90 -20.35 0.59
C SER A 16 -5.40 -20.11 0.66
N VAL A 17 -4.89 -19.31 -0.28
CA VAL A 17 -3.56 -18.70 -0.21
C VAL A 17 -3.51 -17.49 0.72
N TRP A 18 -4.67 -16.89 1.01
CA TRP A 18 -4.79 -15.60 1.70
C TRP A 18 -5.19 -15.72 3.18
N VAL A 19 -6.07 -16.67 3.52
CA VAL A 19 -6.68 -16.69 4.87
C VAL A 19 -6.07 -17.74 5.78
N ASP A 20 -5.86 -18.96 5.29
CA ASP A 20 -5.54 -20.12 6.13
C ASP A 20 -4.46 -21.02 5.52
N ILE A 21 -3.50 -20.40 4.83
CA ILE A 21 -2.38 -21.12 4.25
C ILE A 21 -1.56 -21.84 5.32
N ASP A 22 -1.11 -23.06 5.01
CA ASP A 22 -0.25 -23.84 5.89
C ASP A 22 1.17 -23.21 5.91
N PRO A 23 1.69 -22.79 7.09
CA PRO A 23 3.04 -22.26 7.19
C PRO A 23 4.13 -23.30 6.82
N GLY A 24 3.81 -24.59 6.83
CA GLY A 24 4.71 -25.66 6.40
C GLY A 24 5.06 -25.62 4.90
N LEU A 25 4.33 -24.85 4.10
CA LEU A 25 4.61 -24.65 2.68
C LEU A 25 5.72 -23.62 2.41
N PHE A 26 6.14 -22.87 3.43
CA PHE A 26 7.17 -21.85 3.27
C PHE A 26 8.58 -22.45 3.34
N ASP A 27 9.32 -22.35 2.25
CA ASP A 27 10.75 -22.66 2.18
C ASP A 27 11.57 -21.36 2.36
N PRO A 28 12.43 -21.26 3.40
CA PRO A 28 13.28 -20.10 3.62
C PRO A 28 14.25 -19.78 2.46
N GLU A 29 14.72 -20.78 1.70
CA GLU A 29 15.62 -20.55 0.56
C GLU A 29 14.87 -19.92 -0.61
N VAL A 30 13.63 -20.37 -0.85
CA VAL A 30 12.73 -19.75 -1.84
C VAL A 30 12.37 -18.33 -1.41
N GLY A 31 12.04 -18.13 -0.13
CA GLY A 31 11.75 -16.81 0.42
C GLY A 31 12.93 -15.85 0.24
N HIS A 32 14.14 -16.28 0.58
CA HIS A 32 15.36 -15.50 0.35
C HIS A 32 15.49 -15.06 -1.12
N ARG A 33 15.38 -16.00 -2.06
CA ARG A 33 15.44 -15.70 -3.50
C ARG A 33 14.36 -14.70 -3.92
N ALA A 34 13.11 -14.90 -3.48
CA ALA A 34 11.99 -14.05 -3.85
C ALA A 34 12.15 -12.58 -3.37
N TYR A 35 12.69 -12.36 -2.16
CA TYR A 35 12.99 -10.99 -1.69
C TYR A 35 14.05 -10.31 -2.54
N HIS A 36 15.11 -11.03 -2.90
CA HIS A 36 16.19 -10.49 -3.72
C HIS A 36 15.72 -10.19 -5.15
N GLU A 37 15.02 -11.13 -5.79
CA GLU A 37 14.43 -10.94 -7.12
C GLU A 37 13.50 -9.71 -7.14
N TYR A 38 12.65 -9.56 -6.12
CA TYR A 38 11.73 -8.43 -6.05
C TYR A 38 12.45 -7.08 -5.88
N LEU A 39 13.52 -7.01 -5.07
CA LEU A 39 14.35 -5.81 -4.96
C LEU A 39 15.07 -5.50 -6.28
N ASP A 40 15.67 -6.52 -6.90
CA ASP A 40 16.39 -6.38 -8.17
C ASP A 40 15.46 -5.84 -9.28
N GLU A 41 14.20 -6.30 -9.31
CA GLU A 41 13.17 -5.82 -10.23
C GLU A 41 12.80 -4.35 -9.99
N LEU A 42 12.59 -3.94 -8.73
CA LEU A 42 12.26 -2.56 -8.39
C LEU A 42 13.43 -1.61 -8.67
N GLU A 43 14.66 -2.01 -8.35
CA GLU A 43 15.86 -1.24 -8.71
C GLU A 43 16.06 -1.18 -10.23
N HIS A 44 15.68 -2.24 -10.96
CA HIS A 44 15.72 -2.21 -12.41
C HIS A 44 14.66 -1.27 -13.00
N ALA A 45 13.48 -1.17 -12.40
CA ALA A 45 12.45 -0.22 -12.79
C ALA A 45 12.95 1.23 -12.64
N ASP A 46 13.61 1.57 -11.54
CA ASP A 46 14.26 2.88 -11.37
C ASP A 46 15.25 3.17 -12.51
N ARG A 47 16.16 2.22 -12.82
CA ARG A 47 17.13 2.35 -13.93
C ARG A 47 16.47 2.46 -15.32
N CYS A 48 15.27 1.93 -15.48
CA CYS A 48 14.49 2.03 -16.71
C CYS A 48 13.75 3.37 -16.85
N GLY A 49 13.77 4.22 -15.81
CA GLY A 49 13.15 5.54 -15.83
C GLY A 49 11.66 5.54 -15.46
N PHE A 50 11.20 4.58 -14.65
CA PHE A 50 9.87 4.65 -14.06
C PHE A 50 9.81 5.77 -13.01
N ASP A 51 8.74 6.58 -13.02
CA ASP A 51 8.57 7.70 -12.08
C ASP A 51 8.37 7.25 -10.62
N GLY A 52 7.98 6.00 -10.40
CA GLY A 52 7.74 5.47 -9.07
C GLY A 52 7.80 3.95 -9.00
N ILE A 53 8.22 3.46 -7.85
CA ILE A 53 8.30 2.04 -7.47
C ILE A 53 7.47 1.81 -6.22
N CYS A 54 6.69 0.73 -6.22
CA CYS A 54 5.69 0.48 -5.19
C CYS A 54 6.05 -0.73 -4.33
N VAL A 55 5.88 -0.59 -3.02
CA VAL A 55 5.91 -1.69 -2.04
C VAL A 55 4.53 -1.81 -1.38
N ASN A 56 4.09 -3.01 -1.01
CA ASN A 56 2.77 -3.24 -0.41
C ASN A 56 2.86 -3.97 0.94
N GLU A 57 1.75 -4.02 1.67
CA GLU A 57 1.67 -4.68 2.98
C GLU A 57 0.65 -5.83 2.95
N HIS A 58 1.08 -7.02 3.37
CA HIS A 58 0.22 -8.19 3.53
C HIS A 58 0.68 -9.09 4.68
N HIS A 59 -0.27 -9.77 5.31
CA HIS A 59 -0.04 -10.48 6.56
C HIS A 59 -0.55 -11.92 6.55
N ALA A 60 0.24 -12.84 7.10
CA ALA A 60 -0.13 -14.24 7.29
C ALA A 60 -0.64 -14.95 6.03
N ASN A 61 -0.07 -14.62 4.86
CA ASN A 61 -0.45 -15.21 3.58
C ASN A 61 0.73 -15.38 2.62
N ALA A 62 0.55 -16.18 1.56
CA ALA A 62 1.53 -16.33 0.49
C ALA A 62 1.21 -15.50 -0.76
N TYR A 63 0.15 -14.70 -0.71
CA TYR A 63 -0.19 -13.72 -1.76
C TYR A 63 0.74 -12.49 -1.72
N GLY A 64 1.22 -12.12 -0.53
CA GLY A 64 2.19 -11.05 -0.32
C GLY A 64 3.08 -11.35 0.87
N LEU A 65 4.37 -11.54 0.62
CA LEU A 65 5.38 -11.84 1.64
C LEU A 65 5.96 -10.56 2.30
N MET A 66 5.25 -9.45 2.27
CA MET A 66 5.75 -8.16 2.76
C MET A 66 4.91 -7.67 3.95
N PRO A 67 5.20 -8.14 5.18
CA PRO A 67 4.46 -7.70 6.36
C PRO A 67 4.90 -6.32 6.86
N SER A 68 6.04 -5.81 6.41
CA SER A 68 6.49 -4.45 6.72
C SER A 68 7.07 -3.82 5.45
N PRO A 69 6.27 -3.03 4.72
CA PRO A 69 6.71 -2.39 3.47
C PRO A 69 7.87 -1.41 3.71
N ASN A 70 7.90 -0.79 4.90
CA ASN A 70 8.92 0.19 5.28
C ASN A 70 10.33 -0.41 5.32
N LEU A 71 10.48 -1.70 5.60
CA LEU A 71 11.80 -2.37 5.52
C LEU A 71 12.30 -2.45 4.07
N MET A 72 11.43 -2.80 3.13
CA MET A 72 11.77 -2.87 1.70
C MET A 72 12.02 -1.46 1.14
N ALA A 73 11.16 -0.50 1.49
CA ALA A 73 11.34 0.90 1.16
C ALA A 73 12.68 1.45 1.67
N SER A 74 13.17 1.01 2.83
CA SER A 74 14.46 1.47 3.37
C SER A 74 15.67 1.05 2.52
N VAL A 75 15.61 -0.16 1.92
CA VAL A 75 16.64 -0.63 0.99
C VAL A 75 16.60 0.22 -0.27
N LEU A 76 15.40 0.38 -0.84
CA LEU A 76 15.16 1.13 -2.08
C LEU A 76 15.53 2.62 -1.93
N ALA A 77 15.23 3.23 -0.78
CA ALA A 77 15.61 4.62 -0.48
C ALA A 77 17.11 4.87 -0.61
N ARG A 78 17.93 3.83 -0.43
CA ARG A 78 19.38 3.90 -0.57
C ARG A 78 19.89 3.38 -1.91
N SER A 79 19.22 2.42 -2.54
CA SER A 79 19.69 1.75 -3.75
C SER A 79 19.12 2.31 -5.07
N THR A 80 18.12 3.19 -5.00
CA THR A 80 17.57 3.93 -6.14
C THR A 80 17.83 5.42 -6.04
N ASP A 81 17.90 6.09 -7.19
CA ASP A 81 18.30 7.50 -7.26
C ASP A 81 17.13 8.43 -7.63
N ASP A 82 16.22 8.00 -8.52
CA ASP A 82 15.28 8.91 -9.17
C ASP A 82 13.80 8.63 -8.84
N ALA A 83 13.38 7.36 -8.87
CA ALA A 83 11.99 6.98 -8.72
C ALA A 83 11.41 7.35 -7.34
N ALA A 84 10.14 7.78 -7.31
CA ALA A 84 9.38 7.91 -6.08
C ALA A 84 9.21 6.53 -5.41
N ILE A 85 9.28 6.48 -4.09
CA ILE A 85 9.08 5.26 -3.32
C ILE A 85 7.67 5.31 -2.74
N VAL A 86 6.76 4.60 -3.39
CA VAL A 86 5.34 4.59 -3.04
C VAL A 86 5.08 3.44 -2.07
N VAL A 87 4.93 3.77 -0.80
CA VAL A 87 4.55 2.80 0.23
C VAL A 87 3.05 2.57 0.12
N MET A 88 2.61 1.65 -0.73
CA MET A 88 1.19 1.25 -0.85
C MET A 88 0.81 0.23 0.21
N GLY A 89 1.19 0.51 1.45
CA GLY A 89 1.00 -0.30 2.64
C GLY A 89 0.80 0.63 3.84
N ASP A 90 1.08 0.18 5.06
CA ASP A 90 0.79 0.88 6.32
C ASP A 90 -0.71 1.03 6.60
N SER A 91 -1.38 -0.11 6.80
CA SER A 91 -2.74 -0.13 7.34
C SER A 91 -2.79 0.41 8.76
N LEU A 92 -3.04 1.72 8.89
CA LEU A 92 -2.85 2.50 10.12
C LEU A 92 -3.49 1.90 11.37
N ALA A 93 -4.66 1.26 11.22
CA ALA A 93 -5.36 0.64 12.34
C ALA A 93 -4.63 -0.57 12.94
N LEU A 94 -3.63 -1.13 12.26
CA LEU A 94 -2.80 -2.26 12.72
C LEU A 94 -1.63 -1.83 13.60
N TYR A 95 -1.27 -0.55 13.57
CA TYR A 95 -0.12 -0.01 14.27
C TYR A 95 -0.54 0.51 15.64
N ASN A 96 0.10 -0.01 16.69
CA ASN A 96 -0.18 0.38 18.06
C ASN A 96 1.13 0.62 18.84
N PRO A 97 1.50 1.88 19.14
CA PRO A 97 0.80 3.10 18.74
C PRO A 97 1.02 3.47 17.25
N PRO A 98 0.05 4.15 16.60
CA PRO A 98 0.17 4.55 15.19
C PRO A 98 1.24 5.63 14.94
N ILE A 99 1.72 6.30 15.99
CA ILE A 99 2.85 7.26 15.89
C ILE A 99 4.10 6.63 15.25
N ARG A 100 4.27 5.32 15.37
CA ARG A 100 5.40 4.60 14.75
C ARG A 100 5.40 4.75 13.22
N VAL A 101 4.23 4.79 12.58
CA VAL A 101 4.12 5.01 11.13
C VAL A 101 4.63 6.41 10.78
N ALA A 102 4.29 7.43 11.59
CA ALA A 102 4.78 8.79 11.37
C ALA A 102 6.31 8.86 11.42
N GLU A 103 6.93 8.18 12.39
CA GLU A 103 8.39 8.15 12.55
C GLU A 103 9.08 7.36 11.43
N GLU A 104 8.54 6.21 11.05
CA GLU A 104 9.11 5.36 9.99
C GLU A 104 9.04 6.02 8.62
N ILE A 105 7.90 6.59 8.24
CA ILE A 105 7.77 7.33 6.98
C ILE A 105 8.65 8.59 6.98
N ALA A 106 8.73 9.33 8.08
CA ALA A 106 9.64 10.48 8.18
C ALA A 106 11.10 10.05 8.01
N MET A 107 11.49 8.90 8.58
CA MET A 107 12.82 8.34 8.42
C MET A 107 13.09 7.94 6.97
N LEU A 108 12.15 7.28 6.30
CA LEU A 108 12.26 6.94 4.88
C LEU A 108 12.35 8.20 4.00
N ASP A 109 11.60 9.24 4.34
CA ASP A 109 11.64 10.51 3.63
C ASP A 109 13.01 11.18 3.75
N CYS A 110 13.60 11.19 4.95
CA CYS A 110 14.99 11.63 5.14
C CYS A 110 16.01 10.76 4.39
N LEU A 111 15.86 9.43 4.42
CA LEU A 111 16.78 8.50 3.77
C LEU A 111 16.77 8.67 2.24
N SER A 112 15.59 8.84 1.67
CA SER A 112 15.39 8.95 0.22
C SER A 112 15.66 10.36 -0.32
N GLY A 113 15.79 11.37 0.55
CA GLY A 113 15.93 12.76 0.14
C GLY A 113 14.62 13.39 -0.35
N GLY A 114 13.46 12.92 0.15
CA GLY A 114 12.16 13.50 -0.18
C GLY A 114 11.39 12.78 -1.28
N ARG A 115 11.65 11.48 -1.51
CA ARG A 115 11.02 10.71 -2.60
C ARG A 115 9.87 9.81 -2.14
N VAL A 116 9.54 9.80 -0.85
CA VAL A 116 8.52 8.89 -0.32
C VAL A 116 7.12 9.42 -0.59
N ILE A 117 6.22 8.51 -0.97
CA ILE A 117 4.77 8.72 -0.95
C ILE A 117 4.20 7.79 0.12
N ALA A 118 3.47 8.38 1.07
CA ALA A 118 2.83 7.68 2.17
C ALA A 118 1.47 7.14 1.73
N GLY A 119 1.42 5.88 1.30
CA GLY A 119 0.14 5.21 1.09
C GLY A 119 -0.43 4.76 2.43
N PHE A 120 -1.75 4.86 2.62
CA PHE A 120 -2.43 4.40 3.84
C PHE A 120 -3.71 3.64 3.50
N PRO A 121 -3.66 2.32 3.22
CA PRO A 121 -4.86 1.55 2.97
C PRO A 121 -5.61 1.29 4.28
N VAL A 122 -6.94 1.29 4.25
CA VAL A 122 -7.73 0.78 5.40
C VAL A 122 -7.37 -0.69 5.70
N GLY A 123 -6.97 -1.43 4.65
CA GLY A 123 -6.58 -2.82 4.69
C GLY A 123 -7.74 -3.76 4.35
N THR A 124 -7.41 -4.96 3.88
CA THR A 124 -8.42 -5.99 3.63
C THR A 124 -8.88 -6.63 4.94
N PRO A 125 -10.09 -7.18 5.05
CA PRO A 125 -10.50 -7.88 6.26
C PRO A 125 -9.64 -9.12 6.56
N MET A 126 -8.93 -9.66 5.55
CA MET A 126 -8.02 -10.79 5.67
C MET A 126 -6.77 -10.37 6.45
N ASP A 127 -6.17 -9.25 6.03
CA ASP A 127 -4.99 -8.71 6.69
C ASP A 127 -5.35 -8.10 8.07
N THR A 128 -6.43 -7.33 8.14
CA THR A 128 -6.73 -6.51 9.32
C THR A 128 -7.49 -7.26 10.42
N CYS A 129 -8.63 -7.86 10.08
CA CYS A 129 -9.51 -8.51 11.05
C CYS A 129 -9.07 -9.94 11.32
N PHE A 130 -8.72 -10.71 10.28
CA PHE A 130 -8.39 -12.11 10.44
C PHE A 130 -6.96 -12.30 10.93
N ALA A 131 -5.95 -11.79 10.21
CA ALA A 131 -4.55 -11.98 10.57
C ALA A 131 -4.15 -11.18 11.82
N TYR A 132 -4.60 -9.92 11.94
CA TYR A 132 -4.21 -9.02 13.03
C TYR A 132 -5.27 -8.86 14.14
N GLY A 133 -6.42 -9.53 14.01
CA GLY A 133 -7.43 -9.57 15.06
C GLY A 133 -8.15 -8.24 15.32
N MET A 134 -8.10 -7.28 14.39
CA MET A 134 -8.79 -6.01 14.58
C MET A 134 -10.30 -6.17 14.60
N ASN A 135 -10.97 -5.45 15.50
CA ASN A 135 -12.42 -5.42 15.53
C ASN A 135 -12.94 -4.60 14.33
N PRO A 136 -13.70 -5.22 13.40
CA PRO A 136 -14.20 -4.55 12.20
C PRO A 136 -15.10 -3.36 12.53
N LEU A 137 -15.79 -3.36 13.68
CA LEU A 137 -16.67 -2.26 14.09
C LEU A 137 -15.90 -0.98 14.42
N THR A 138 -14.65 -1.09 14.84
CA THR A 138 -13.81 0.06 15.24
C THR A 138 -12.74 0.39 14.22
N LEU A 139 -12.61 -0.41 13.15
CA LEU A 139 -11.47 -0.37 12.24
C LEU A 139 -11.32 1.00 11.57
N ARG A 140 -12.40 1.55 11.02
CA ARG A 140 -12.36 2.85 10.32
C ARG A 140 -12.13 4.01 11.27
N GLU A 141 -12.78 4.02 12.44
CA GLU A 141 -12.56 5.09 13.42
C GLU A 141 -11.12 5.09 13.94
N ARG A 142 -10.53 3.91 14.18
CA ARG A 142 -9.11 3.76 14.52
C ARG A 142 -8.20 4.27 13.40
N TYR A 143 -8.52 3.91 12.16
CA TYR A 143 -7.77 4.32 10.99
C TYR A 143 -7.75 5.85 10.83
N HIS A 144 -8.91 6.52 10.92
CA HIS A 144 -8.97 7.99 10.83
C HIS A 144 -8.30 8.69 12.02
N GLU A 145 -8.48 8.18 13.25
CA GLU A 145 -7.79 8.76 14.42
C GLU A 145 -6.26 8.60 14.32
N ALA A 146 -5.79 7.46 13.81
CA ALA A 146 -4.38 7.22 13.55
C ALA A 146 -3.82 8.16 12.49
N HIS A 147 -4.57 8.37 11.39
CA HIS A 147 -4.23 9.33 10.36
C HIS A 147 -4.06 10.75 10.93
N ASP A 148 -5.02 11.23 11.72
CA ASP A 148 -4.99 12.58 12.28
C ASP A 148 -3.79 12.78 13.23
N LEU A 149 -3.44 11.74 14.01
CA LEU A 149 -2.22 11.75 14.80
C LEU A 149 -0.98 11.89 13.91
N ILE A 150 -0.88 11.09 12.86
CA ILE A 150 0.29 11.05 11.97
C ILE A 150 0.49 12.38 11.25
N VAL A 151 -0.56 12.91 10.62
CA VAL A 151 -0.49 14.20 9.92
C VAL A 151 -0.14 15.34 10.89
N ARG A 152 -0.73 15.35 12.10
CA ARG A 152 -0.38 16.34 13.12
C ARG A 152 1.05 16.20 13.60
N ALA A 153 1.56 14.97 13.73
CA ALA A 153 2.93 14.70 14.13
C ALA A 153 3.95 15.28 13.12
N TRP A 154 3.64 15.27 11.82
CA TRP A 154 4.50 15.86 10.80
C TRP A 154 4.38 17.38 10.68
N THR A 155 3.18 17.92 10.87
CA THR A 155 2.87 19.34 10.59
C THR A 155 2.99 20.26 11.80
N SER A 156 2.91 19.73 13.02
CA SER A 156 2.98 20.57 14.22
C SER A 156 4.39 21.09 14.47
N ASP A 157 4.51 22.38 14.77
CA ASP A 157 5.79 23.02 15.11
C ASP A 157 6.18 22.88 16.59
N GLU A 158 5.28 22.38 17.43
CA GLU A 158 5.50 22.19 18.86
C GLU A 158 5.06 20.79 19.32
N PRO A 159 5.72 20.21 20.33
CA PRO A 159 5.25 18.98 20.94
C PRO A 159 3.82 19.11 21.48
N PHE A 160 3.02 18.06 21.37
CA PHE A 160 1.62 18.10 21.80
C PHE A 160 1.19 16.82 22.52
N ALA A 161 0.11 16.90 23.29
CA ALA A 161 -0.61 15.72 23.77
C ALA A 161 -1.67 15.31 22.75
N PHE A 162 -1.80 14.00 22.52
CA PHE A 162 -2.87 13.40 21.73
C PHE A 162 -3.76 12.57 22.65
N ASP A 163 -5.01 12.96 22.82
CA ASP A 163 -5.99 12.29 23.67
C ASP A 163 -7.15 11.78 22.82
N GLY A 164 -6.85 10.79 21.97
CA GLY A 164 -7.83 10.11 21.14
C GLY A 164 -8.65 9.07 21.91
N THR A 165 -9.65 8.52 21.23
CA THR A 165 -10.46 7.41 21.74
C THR A 165 -9.64 6.12 21.81
N TYR A 166 -8.81 5.89 20.79
CA TYR A 166 -8.05 4.65 20.61
C TYR A 166 -6.58 4.78 20.97
N THR A 167 -6.00 5.96 20.79
CA THR A 167 -4.60 6.28 21.06
C THR A 167 -4.50 7.47 22.01
N ARG A 168 -3.74 7.31 23.09
CA ARG A 168 -3.44 8.39 24.04
C ARG A 168 -1.94 8.51 24.26
N LEU A 169 -1.37 9.64 23.84
CA LEU A 169 0.04 9.95 23.97
C LEU A 169 0.19 11.29 24.70
N ARG A 170 0.87 11.29 25.85
CA ARG A 170 1.06 12.52 26.63
C ARG A 170 1.97 13.54 25.97
N TYR A 171 2.87 13.06 25.11
CA TYR A 171 3.92 13.87 24.50
C TYR A 171 4.29 13.27 23.15
N VAL A 172 3.77 13.88 22.08
CA VAL A 172 4.07 13.57 20.69
C VAL A 172 5.13 14.55 20.21
N ASN A 173 6.26 14.03 19.78
CA ASN A 173 7.42 14.78 19.31
C ASN A 173 8.28 13.84 18.44
N PRO A 174 7.88 13.56 17.19
CA PRO A 174 8.59 12.61 16.34
C PRO A 174 9.96 13.15 15.93
N TRP A 175 10.97 12.27 16.00
CA TRP A 175 12.30 12.49 15.45
C TRP A 175 12.71 11.21 14.70
N PRO A 176 12.93 11.26 13.37
CA PRO A 176 13.04 12.44 12.53
C PRO A 176 11.69 13.08 12.14
N ARG A 177 11.75 14.30 11.59
CA ARG A 177 10.65 14.92 10.82
C ARG A 177 10.89 14.71 9.32
N PRO A 178 9.83 14.65 8.50
CA PRO A 178 9.98 14.57 7.05
C PRO A 178 10.75 15.76 6.47
N VAL A 179 11.41 15.54 5.33
CA VAL A 179 12.05 16.61 4.55
C VAL A 179 11.05 17.30 3.62
N GLN A 180 10.02 16.58 3.16
CA GLN A 180 8.93 17.13 2.36
C GLN A 180 8.00 18.00 3.21
N VAL A 181 7.54 19.13 2.64
CA VAL A 181 6.68 20.11 3.31
C VAL A 181 5.36 20.24 2.53
N PRO A 182 4.19 20.21 3.20
CA PRO A 182 3.98 20.13 4.65
C PRO A 182 4.27 18.74 5.26
N HIS A 183 4.25 17.69 4.44
CA HIS A 183 4.58 16.31 4.77
C HIS A 183 4.73 15.52 3.45
N PRO A 184 5.14 14.24 3.46
CA PRO A 184 5.11 13.40 2.26
C PRO A 184 3.70 13.32 1.66
N PRO A 185 3.55 13.27 0.32
CA PRO A 185 2.24 13.08 -0.31
C PRO A 185 1.53 11.84 0.23
N ILE A 186 0.22 11.96 0.47
CA ILE A 186 -0.60 10.87 0.99
C ILE A 186 -1.44 10.28 -0.13
N TRP A 187 -1.32 8.97 -0.32
CA TRP A 187 -2.15 8.20 -1.25
C TRP A 187 -3.03 7.24 -0.45
N ILE A 188 -4.27 7.02 -0.87
CA ILE A 188 -5.20 6.12 -0.19
C ILE A 188 -5.49 4.94 -1.12
N PRO A 189 -4.78 3.82 -0.96
CA PRO A 189 -5.09 2.62 -1.71
C PRO A 189 -6.38 1.97 -1.23
N GLY A 190 -7.23 1.52 -2.15
CA GLY A 190 -8.48 0.84 -1.78
C GLY A 190 -9.23 0.15 -2.91
N GLY A 191 -10.21 -0.67 -2.56
CA GLY A 191 -10.96 -1.52 -3.49
C GLY A 191 -12.29 -0.97 -4.02
N GLY A 192 -12.65 0.29 -3.72
CA GLY A 192 -13.84 0.95 -4.28
C GLY A 192 -14.96 1.31 -3.29
N SER A 193 -14.63 1.54 -2.01
CA SER A 193 -15.63 1.99 -1.04
C SER A 193 -15.95 3.48 -1.23
N VAL A 194 -17.23 3.80 -1.34
CA VAL A 194 -17.71 5.20 -1.50
C VAL A 194 -17.27 6.09 -0.33
N GLU A 195 -17.31 5.59 0.90
CA GLU A 195 -16.85 6.34 2.08
C GLU A 195 -15.36 6.71 1.99
N THR A 196 -14.53 5.82 1.42
CA THR A 196 -13.11 6.13 1.17
C THR A 196 -12.95 7.18 0.08
N TRP A 197 -13.76 7.14 -0.97
CA TRP A 197 -13.74 8.16 -2.02
C TRP A 197 -14.11 9.53 -1.50
N GLU A 198 -15.18 9.62 -0.70
CA GLU A 198 -15.61 10.86 -0.05
C GLU A 198 -14.52 11.43 0.84
N TRP A 199 -13.87 10.59 1.65
CA TRP A 199 -12.77 11.03 2.49
C TRP A 199 -11.55 11.50 1.70
N CYS A 200 -11.20 10.82 0.59
CA CYS A 200 -10.15 11.30 -0.30
C CYS A 200 -10.50 12.65 -0.92
N ALA A 201 -11.77 12.87 -1.25
CA ALA A 201 -12.25 14.14 -1.79
C ALA A 201 -12.10 15.26 -0.75
N ASP A 202 -12.59 15.03 0.47
CA ASP A 202 -12.52 15.99 1.58
C ASP A 202 -11.09 16.39 1.94
N MET A 203 -10.15 15.44 1.88
CA MET A 203 -8.74 15.65 2.22
C MET A 203 -7.84 16.05 1.05
N ASP A 204 -8.37 16.08 -0.18
CA ASP A 204 -7.60 16.28 -1.42
C ASP A 204 -6.47 15.24 -1.61
N TYR A 205 -6.76 13.97 -1.29
CA TYR A 205 -5.82 12.85 -1.45
C TYR A 205 -5.97 12.11 -2.77
N VAL A 206 -4.87 11.47 -3.20
CA VAL A 206 -4.88 10.58 -4.36
C VAL A 206 -5.52 9.25 -3.98
N TYR A 207 -6.64 8.92 -4.61
CA TYR A 207 -7.23 7.58 -4.47
C TYR A 207 -6.55 6.59 -5.42
N SER A 208 -5.97 5.52 -4.89
CA SER A 208 -5.32 4.49 -5.71
C SER A 208 -6.15 3.21 -5.74
N TYR A 209 -6.76 2.90 -6.89
CA TYR A 209 -7.49 1.64 -7.03
C TYR A 209 -6.52 0.48 -7.20
N LEU A 210 -6.34 -0.30 -6.12
CA LEU A 210 -5.53 -1.50 -6.12
C LEU A 210 -6.44 -2.71 -6.33
N SER A 211 -6.41 -3.22 -7.55
CA SER A 211 -7.17 -4.40 -7.91
C SER A 211 -6.46 -5.13 -9.03
N TYR A 212 -6.40 -6.44 -8.87
CA TYR A 212 -5.95 -7.37 -9.90
C TYR A 212 -7.13 -7.93 -10.70
N PHE A 213 -8.36 -7.49 -10.38
CA PHE A 213 -9.54 -7.84 -11.16
C PHE A 213 -9.51 -7.06 -12.47
N GLY A 214 -9.69 -7.77 -13.59
CA GLY A 214 -9.47 -7.24 -14.94
C GLY A 214 -10.19 -5.92 -15.27
N TYR A 215 -9.82 -5.31 -16.40
CA TYR A 215 -10.13 -3.92 -16.77
C TYR A 215 -11.61 -3.50 -16.62
N LYS A 216 -12.57 -4.43 -16.74
CA LYS A 216 -14.01 -4.14 -16.59
C LYS A 216 -14.36 -3.74 -15.17
N ALA A 217 -13.85 -4.46 -14.17
CA ALA A 217 -14.05 -4.13 -12.76
C ALA A 217 -13.39 -2.78 -12.45
N GLY A 218 -12.15 -2.61 -12.89
CA GLY A 218 -11.41 -1.36 -12.77
C GLY A 218 -12.13 -0.15 -13.36
N LYS A 219 -12.61 -0.28 -14.60
CA LYS A 219 -13.38 0.79 -15.24
C LYS A 219 -14.64 1.13 -14.45
N GLY A 220 -15.40 0.12 -14.02
CA GLY A 220 -16.63 0.34 -13.25
C GLY A 220 -16.37 1.09 -11.95
N THR A 221 -15.33 0.71 -11.22
CA THR A 221 -14.93 1.36 -9.98
C THR A 221 -14.47 2.80 -10.21
N MET A 222 -13.58 3.03 -11.19
CA MET A 222 -13.05 4.37 -11.46
C MET A 222 -14.10 5.32 -12.05
N ASP A 223 -15.00 4.84 -12.92
CA ASP A 223 -16.15 5.63 -13.37
C ASP A 223 -17.04 6.04 -12.18
N GLY A 224 -17.20 5.14 -11.19
CA GLY A 224 -17.91 5.41 -9.94
C GLY A 224 -17.22 6.48 -9.09
N PHE A 225 -15.91 6.37 -8.90
CA PHE A 225 -15.10 7.35 -8.19
C PHE A 225 -15.27 8.74 -8.80
N TRP A 226 -15.04 8.89 -10.12
CA TRP A 226 -15.15 10.18 -10.79
C TRP A 226 -16.56 10.78 -10.77
N ARG A 227 -17.60 9.93 -10.86
CA ARG A 227 -18.98 10.39 -10.68
C ARG A 227 -19.19 10.94 -9.27
N ARG A 228 -18.68 10.25 -8.24
CA ARG A 228 -18.80 10.72 -6.86
C ARG A 228 -18.07 12.04 -6.63
N MET A 229 -16.86 12.20 -7.17
CA MET A 229 -16.10 13.46 -7.12
C MET A 229 -16.91 14.62 -7.73
N ALA A 230 -17.52 14.39 -8.90
CA ALA A 230 -18.38 15.38 -9.55
C ALA A 230 -19.65 15.70 -8.73
N ASP A 231 -20.29 14.69 -8.13
CA ASP A 231 -21.48 14.88 -7.28
C ASP A 231 -21.16 15.69 -6.01
N LEU A 232 -19.92 15.63 -5.52
CA LEU A 232 -19.41 16.43 -4.40
C LEU A 232 -18.97 17.84 -4.84
N GLY A 233 -18.94 18.13 -6.14
CA GLY A 233 -18.57 19.43 -6.69
C GLY A 233 -17.06 19.66 -6.83
N HIS A 234 -16.24 18.60 -6.83
CA HIS A 234 -14.80 18.73 -7.08
C HIS A 234 -14.53 18.94 -8.58
N GLU A 235 -13.59 19.83 -8.87
CA GLU A 235 -13.10 20.05 -10.23
C GLU A 235 -12.35 18.81 -10.74
N PRO A 236 -12.48 18.44 -12.03
CA PRO A 236 -11.75 17.32 -12.59
C PRO A 236 -10.23 17.50 -12.51
N ASN A 237 -9.57 16.65 -11.72
CA ASN A 237 -8.11 16.61 -11.61
C ASN A 237 -7.61 15.18 -11.90
N PRO A 238 -6.96 14.92 -13.04
CA PRO A 238 -6.51 13.58 -13.41
C PRO A 238 -5.40 13.03 -12.50
N PHE A 239 -4.77 13.88 -11.67
CA PHE A 239 -3.71 13.49 -10.74
C PHE A 239 -4.21 13.03 -9.38
N GLN A 240 -5.52 13.09 -9.11
CA GLN A 240 -6.16 12.62 -7.86
C GLN A 240 -6.47 11.11 -7.88
N ALA A 241 -6.05 10.38 -8.91
CA ALA A 241 -6.29 8.95 -8.98
C ALA A 241 -5.10 8.15 -9.51
N GLY A 242 -4.91 6.97 -8.92
CA GLY A 242 -4.03 5.91 -9.42
C GLY A 242 -4.83 4.65 -9.77
N PHE A 243 -4.33 3.86 -10.70
CA PHE A 243 -4.94 2.60 -11.14
C PHE A 243 -3.86 1.54 -11.39
N ILE A 244 -3.94 0.39 -10.72
CA ILE A 244 -3.07 -0.75 -11.04
C ILE A 244 -3.55 -1.41 -12.34
N GLN A 245 -2.61 -1.62 -13.26
CA GLN A 245 -2.83 -2.36 -14.48
C GLN A 245 -1.80 -3.49 -14.59
N PHE A 246 -2.26 -4.72 -14.82
CA PHE A 246 -1.39 -5.82 -15.23
C PHE A 246 -0.87 -5.55 -16.64
N VAL A 247 0.46 -5.60 -16.83
CA VAL A 247 1.12 -5.39 -18.12
C VAL A 247 1.99 -6.61 -18.44
N GLY A 248 1.66 -7.31 -19.52
CA GLY A 248 2.47 -8.40 -20.05
C GLY A 248 3.08 -8.00 -21.39
N VAL A 249 4.40 -8.19 -21.54
CA VAL A 249 5.16 -7.84 -22.75
C VAL A 249 5.84 -9.08 -23.30
N ALA A 250 5.76 -9.30 -24.61
CA ALA A 250 6.46 -10.36 -25.33
C ALA A 250 6.78 -9.90 -26.76
N ASP A 251 7.64 -10.64 -27.47
CA ASP A 251 8.09 -10.30 -28.83
C ASP A 251 6.95 -10.26 -29.87
N SER A 252 5.80 -10.87 -29.57
CA SER A 252 4.61 -10.79 -30.41
C SER A 252 3.33 -10.87 -29.60
N GLU A 253 2.24 -10.35 -30.16
CA GLU A 253 0.91 -10.44 -29.54
C GLU A 253 0.47 -11.90 -29.30
N VAL A 254 0.79 -12.80 -30.23
CA VAL A 254 0.47 -14.24 -30.11
C VAL A 254 1.15 -14.81 -28.89
N GLU A 255 2.43 -14.49 -28.69
CA GLU A 255 3.20 -14.95 -27.55
C GLU A 255 2.71 -14.31 -26.23
N ALA A 256 2.44 -13.01 -26.22
CA ALA A 256 1.91 -12.32 -25.06
C ALA A 256 0.56 -12.94 -24.63
N ARG A 257 -0.34 -13.22 -25.58
CA ARG A 257 -1.60 -13.92 -25.30
C ARG A 257 -1.37 -15.36 -24.84
N ARG A 258 -0.39 -16.07 -25.38
CA ARG A 258 -0.08 -17.44 -24.95
C ARG A 258 0.38 -17.49 -23.49
N ILE A 259 1.25 -16.57 -23.08
CA ILE A 259 1.84 -16.53 -21.74
C ILE A 259 0.84 -15.93 -20.72
N TYR A 260 0.21 -14.80 -21.07
CA TYR A 260 -0.46 -13.95 -20.07
C TYR A 260 -1.99 -13.96 -20.12
N ARG A 261 -2.63 -14.61 -21.10
CA ARG A 261 -4.10 -14.56 -21.23
C ARG A 261 -4.83 -15.16 -20.03
N ALA A 262 -4.43 -16.34 -19.57
CA ALA A 262 -5.06 -17.00 -18.44
C ALA A 262 -5.01 -16.14 -17.16
N PRO A 263 -3.86 -15.58 -16.74
CA PRO A 263 -3.82 -14.68 -15.58
C PRO A 263 -4.47 -13.31 -15.83
N ALA A 264 -4.52 -12.80 -17.07
CA ALA A 264 -5.10 -11.48 -17.37
C ALA A 264 -6.63 -11.48 -17.53
N GLU A 265 -7.25 -12.62 -17.85
CA GLU A 265 -8.71 -12.75 -18.04
C GLU A 265 -9.44 -13.29 -16.79
N TYR A 266 -8.73 -13.50 -15.68
CA TYR A 266 -9.29 -13.94 -14.39
C TYR A 266 -10.11 -12.85 -13.70
#